data_AF-A0A645G2R0-F1
#
_entry.id   AF-A0A645G2R0-F1
#
_cell.length_a   1.000
_cell.length_b   1.000
_cell.length_c   1.000
_cell.angle_alpha   90.00
_cell.angle_beta   90.00
_cell.angle_gamma   90.00
#
_symmetry.space_group_name_H-M   'P 1'
#
loop_
_entity.id
_entity.type
_entity.pdbx_description
1 polymer ?
#
loop_
_entity_poly.entity_id
_entity_poly.type
_entity_poly.pdbx_seq_one_letter_code
_entity_poly.pdbx_strand_id
1 'polypeptide(L)' 'MHIACMINNLMENKPLPKNPNTEYIVENREEDFKFVSKTMKKIEKSFNIIVPDDGIAYVLEIISPVRR' A
#
# COMPACT_ATOMS: atom_id res chain seq x y z
N MET A 1 -10.63 -2.07 8.74
CA MET A 1 -10.86 -3.25 7.89
C MET A 1 -10.12 -3.21 6.54
N HIS A 2 -9.64 -2.05 6.04
CA HIS A 2 -9.02 -1.97 4.70
C HIS A 2 -7.66 -2.68 4.54
N ILE A 3 -6.72 -2.53 5.49
CA ILE A 3 -5.38 -3.16 5.39
C ILE A 3 -5.46 -4.69 5.52
N ALA A 4 -6.28 -5.20 6.44
CA ALA A 4 -6.46 -6.65 6.62
C ALA A 4 -7.05 -7.32 5.37
N CYS A 5 -8.00 -6.66 4.69
CA CYS A 5 -8.56 -7.14 3.43
C CYS A 5 -7.49 -7.19 2.32
N MET A 6 -6.66 -6.15 2.20
CA MET A 6 -5.54 -6.12 1.25
C MET A 6 -4.58 -7.28 1.50
N ILE A 7 -4.19 -7.53 2.75
CA ILE A 7 -3.30 -8.64 3.13
C ILE A 7 -3.95 -9.98 2.76
N ASN A 8 -5.23 -10.19 3.08
CA ASN A 8 -5.93 -11.44 2.76
C ASN A 8 -5.95 -11.71 1.24
N ASN A 9 -6.23 -10.68 0.44
CA ASN A 9 -6.20 -10.81 -1.02
C ASN A 9 -4.81 -11.21 -1.52
N LEU A 10 -3.74 -10.58 -1.01
CA LEU A 10 -2.37 -10.92 -1.39
C LEU A 10 -1.99 -12.35 -0.98
N MET A 11 -2.40 -12.79 0.20
CA MET A 11 -2.18 -14.18 0.65
C MET A 11 -2.90 -15.21 -0.24
N GLU A 12 -4.08 -14.85 -0.77
CA GLU A 12 -4.85 -15.67 -1.70
C GLU A 12 -4.41 -15.52 -3.17
N ASN A 13 -3.31 -14.80 -3.44
CA ASN A 13 -2.85 -14.44 -4.79
C ASN A 13 -3.91 -13.72 -5.64
N LYS A 14 -4.83 -13.01 -5.00
CA LYS A 14 -5.81 -12.16 -5.67
C LYS A 14 -5.18 -10.81 -6.01
N PRO A 15 -5.43 -10.28 -7.22
CA PRO A 15 -4.91 -8.98 -7.61
C PRO A 15 -5.54 -7.88 -6.74
N LEU A 16 -4.75 -6.86 -6.43
CA LEU A 16 -5.26 -5.61 -5.87
C LEU A 16 -5.79 -4.72 -7.00
N PRO A 17 -6.88 -3.96 -6.78
CA PRO A 17 -7.29 -2.93 -7.72
C PRO A 17 -6.19 -1.88 -7.86
N LYS A 18 -6.04 -1.28 -9.04
CA LYS A 18 -5.15 -0.12 -9.21
C LYS A 18 -5.62 1.05 -8.34
N ASN A 19 -4.69 1.76 -7.73
CA ASN A 19 -4.99 3.00 -7.03
C ASN A 19 -4.82 4.18 -8.02
N PRO A 20 -5.84 5.05 -8.19
CA PRO A 20 -5.79 6.15 -9.16
C PRO A 20 -4.80 7.27 -8.79
N ASN A 21 -4.26 7.25 -7.58
CA ASN A 21 -3.34 8.23 -7.04
C ASN A 21 -1.92 7.69 -6.85
N THR A 22 -1.62 6.43 -7.21
CA THR A 22 -0.28 5.83 -7.01
C THR A 22 0.82 6.70 -7.58
N GLU A 23 0.72 7.08 -8.86
CA GLU A 23 1.71 7.92 -9.56
C GLU A 23 1.88 9.26 -8.85
N TYR A 24 0.78 9.95 -8.55
CA TYR A 24 0.80 11.22 -7.82
C TYR A 24 1.48 11.10 -6.45
N ILE A 25 1.17 10.06 -5.69
CA ILE A 25 1.74 9.83 -4.35
C ILE A 25 3.23 9.54 -4.44
N VAL A 26 3.67 8.71 -5.39
CA VAL A 26 5.08 8.40 -5.59
C VAL A 26 5.87 9.67 -5.95
N GLU A 27 5.33 10.51 -6.81
CA GLU A 27 6.00 11.74 -7.26
C GLU A 27 5.97 12.89 -6.24
N ASN A 28 4.84 13.09 -5.54
CA ASN A 28 4.61 14.28 -4.71
C ASN A 28 4.73 14.03 -3.22
N ARG A 29 4.75 12.75 -2.80
CA ARG A 29 4.79 12.32 -1.39
C ARG A 29 5.79 11.19 -1.18
N GLU A 30 6.93 11.27 -1.87
CA GLU A 30 7.96 10.23 -1.89
C GLU A 30 8.43 9.83 -0.47
N GLU A 31 8.59 10.79 0.44
CA GLU A 31 9.00 10.53 1.82
C GLU A 31 7.99 9.68 2.60
N ASP A 32 6.71 10.05 2.52
CA ASP A 32 5.61 9.29 3.13
C ASP A 32 5.52 7.89 2.51
N PHE A 33 5.63 7.80 1.18
CA PHE A 33 5.60 6.53 0.47
C PHE A 33 6.74 5.60 0.90
N LYS A 34 7.97 6.12 0.99
CA LYS A 34 9.15 5.37 1.48
C LYS A 34 8.96 4.93 2.93
N PHE A 35 8.39 5.78 3.78
CA PHE A 35 8.13 5.45 5.17
C PHE A 35 7.13 4.28 5.31
N VAL A 36 6.01 4.35 4.58
CA VAL A 36 4.99 3.29 4.57
C VAL A 36 5.56 2.02 3.96
N SER A 37 6.27 2.10 2.84
CA SER A 37 6.90 0.95 2.18
C SER A 37 7.87 0.20 3.11
N LYS A 38 8.73 0.93 3.86
CA LYS A 38 9.60 0.33 4.88
C LYS A 38 8.82 -0.38 5.99
N THR A 39 7.68 0.18 6.38
CA THR A 39 6.80 -0.45 7.39
C THR A 39 6.17 -1.73 6.84
N MET A 40 5.76 -1.72 5.58
CA MET A 40 5.16 -2.89 4.90
C MET A 40 6.14 -4.05 4.72
N LYS A 41 7.46 -3.82 4.63
CA LYS A 41 8.47 -4.90 4.57
C LYS A 41 8.36 -5.89 5.73
N LYS A 42 7.96 -5.44 6.93
CA LYS A 42 7.74 -6.34 8.08
C LYS A 42 6.51 -7.23 7.87
N ILE A 43 5.47 -6.69 7.26
CA ILE A 43 4.23 -7.39 6.94
C ILE A 43 4.49 -8.40 5.82
N GLU A 44 5.16 -7.98 4.74
CA GLU A 44 5.58 -8.87 3.64
C GLU A 44 6.32 -10.11 4.17
N LYS A 45 7.29 -9.91 5.07
CA LYS A 45 8.04 -11.01 5.68
C LYS A 45 7.18 -11.91 6.58
N SER A 46 6.23 -11.33 7.32
CA SER A 46 5.40 -12.07 8.29
C SER A 46 4.36 -12.93 7.61
N PHE A 47 3.80 -12.46 6.49
CA PHE A 47 2.73 -13.15 5.75
C PHE A 47 3.23 -13.82 4.46
N ASN A 48 4.53 -13.70 4.16
CA ASN A 48 5.15 -14.20 2.94
C ASN A 48 4.44 -13.70 1.66
N ILE A 49 4.16 -12.40 1.61
CA ILE A 49 3.51 -11.70 0.51
C ILE A 49 4.39 -10.58 -0.03
N ILE A 50 4.04 -10.04 -1.20
CA ILE A 50 4.62 -8.81 -1.76
C ILE A 50 3.50 -7.78 -1.86
N VAL A 51 3.72 -6.59 -1.30
CA VAL A 51 2.77 -5.48 -1.38
C VAL A 51 3.19 -4.58 -2.54
N PRO A 52 2.40 -4.48 -3.63
CA PRO A 52 2.72 -3.61 -4.76
C PRO A 52 2.51 -2.13 -4.39
N ASP A 53 3.03 -1.24 -5.22
CA ASP A 53 2.96 0.22 -5.00
C ASP A 53 1.52 0.73 -4.83
N ASP A 54 0.55 0.17 -5.58
CA ASP A 54 -0.88 0.47 -5.39
C ASP A 54 -1.36 0.14 -3.96
N GLY A 55 -0.88 -0.96 -3.38
CA GLY A 55 -1.17 -1.32 -2.00
C GLY A 55 -0.57 -0.32 -1.02
N ILE A 56 0.67 0.11 -1.24
CA ILE A 56 1.32 1.16 -0.44
C ILE A 56 0.52 2.47 -0.52
N ALA A 57 0.11 2.86 -1.73
CA ALA A 57 -0.70 4.05 -1.98
C ALA A 57 -2.03 4.00 -1.23
N TYR A 58 -2.75 2.86 -1.25
CA TYR A 58 -3.98 2.71 -0.46
C TYR A 58 -3.74 2.84 1.04
N VAL A 59 -2.67 2.24 1.58
CA VAL A 59 -2.35 2.39 3.00
C VAL A 59 -2.09 3.85 3.34
N LEU A 60 -1.32 4.53 2.50
CA LEU A 60 -0.98 5.94 2.66
C LEU A 60 -2.22 6.84 2.62
N GLU A 61 -3.17 6.58 1.72
CA GLU A 61 -4.44 7.30 1.67
C GLU A 61 -5.34 7.05 2.89
N ILE A 62 -5.31 5.85 3.47
CA ILE A 62 -6.07 5.54 4.70
C ILE A 62 -5.55 6.36 5.88
N ILE A 63 -4.23 6.48 6.02
CA ILE A 63 -3.59 7.16 7.16
C ILE A 63 -3.46 8.67 6.95
N SER A 64 -3.35 9.11 5.70
CA SER A 64 -3.14 10.50 5.32
C SER A 64 -3.77 10.76 3.94
N PRO A 65 -5.08 11.02 3.91
CA PRO A 65 -5.82 11.16 2.67
C PRO A 65 -5.28 12.28 1.78
N VAL A 66 -5.19 12.02 0.48
CA VAL A 66 -4.89 13.06 -0.51
C VAL A 66 -6.07 14.03 -0.53
N ARG A 67 -5.85 15.27 -0.07
CA ARG A 67 -6.83 16.35 -0.20
C ARG A 67 -6.65 16.98 -1.57
N ARG A 68 -7.62 16.76 -2.45
CA ARG A 68 -7.74 17.44 -3.74
C ARG A 68 -8.56 18.71 -3.59
#